data_AF-A0A5D3KC85-F1
#
_entry.id   AF-A0A5D3KC85-F1
#
_cell.length_a   1.000
_cell.length_b   1.000
_cell.length_c   1.000
_cell.angle_alpha   90.00
_cell.angle_beta   90.00
_cell.angle_gamma   90.00
#
_symmetry.space_group_name_H-M   'P 1'
#
loop_
_entity.id
_entity.type
_entity.pdbx_description
1 polymer ?
#
loop_
_entity_poly.entity_id
_entity_poly.type
_entity_poly.pdbx_seq_one_letter_code
_entity_poly.pdbx_strand_id
1 'polypeptide(L)' 'MLDAATTALLRAILDEVCESLSPYDTGARTYVASKILEAAIRGETMPDRLKQIGREALSEGPTMWR' A
#
# COMPACT_ATOMS: atom_id res chain seq x y z
N MET A 1 -5.68 12.53 12.40
CA MET A 1 -6.20 11.16 12.57
C MET A 1 -6.97 10.84 11.29
N LEU A 2 -6.73 9.69 10.63
CA LEU A 2 -7.52 9.30 9.46
C LEU A 2 -8.92 8.88 9.88
N ASP A 3 -9.93 9.24 9.10
CA ASP A 3 -11.31 8.79 9.34
C ASP A 3 -11.43 7.27 9.10
N ALA A 4 -12.48 6.67 9.68
CA ALA A 4 -12.79 5.26 9.50
C ALA A 4 -12.96 4.88 8.02
N ALA A 5 -13.58 5.74 7.21
CA ALA A 5 -13.76 5.51 5.79
C ALA A 5 -12.42 5.45 5.05
N THR A 6 -11.51 6.38 5.33
CA THR A 6 -10.18 6.38 4.71
C THR A 6 -9.36 5.18 5.19
N THR A 7 -9.45 4.81 6.47
CA THR A 7 -8.77 3.63 7.00
C THR A 7 -9.25 2.35 6.34
N ALA A 8 -10.55 2.18 6.14
CA ALA A 8 -11.13 1.04 5.44
C ALA A 8 -10.69 0.98 3.97
N LEU A 9 -10.68 2.13 3.29
CA LEU A 9 -10.19 2.24 1.91
C LEU A 9 -8.72 1.81 1.81
N LEU A 10 -7.84 2.34 2.65
CA LEU A 10 -6.41 2.00 2.62
C LEU A 10 -6.18 0.51 2.90
N ARG A 11 -6.99 -0.10 3.79
CA ARG A 11 -6.90 -1.53 4.08
C ARG A 11 -7.30 -2.38 2.87
N ALA A 12 -8.37 -2.00 2.16
CA ALA A 12 -8.79 -2.68 0.94
C ALA A 12 -7.74 -2.56 -0.18
N ILE A 13 -7.17 -1.37 -0.35
CA ILE A 13 -6.11 -1.13 -1.34
C ILE A 13 -4.86 -1.92 -1.01
N LEU A 14 -4.45 -1.96 0.26
CA LEU A 14 -3.30 -2.75 0.70
C LEU A 14 -3.50 -4.23 0.43
N ASP A 15 -4.69 -4.78 0.73
CA ASP A 15 -5.02 -6.18 0.49
C ASP A 15 -4.93 -6.53 -1.00
N GLU A 16 -5.50 -5.68 -1.86
CA GLU A 16 -5.42 -5.84 -3.32
C GLU A 16 -3.98 -5.74 -3.84
N VAL A 17 -3.22 -4.71 -3.45
CA VAL A 17 -1.85 -4.54 -3.95
C VAL A 17 -0.93 -5.67 -3.46
N CYS A 18 -1.16 -6.19 -2.27
CA CYS A 18 -0.37 -7.28 -1.69
C CYS A 18 -0.94 -8.68 -1.96
N GLU A 19 -1.91 -8.83 -2.88
CA GLU A 19 -2.51 -10.13 -3.22
C GLU A 19 -1.46 -11.14 -3.71
N SER A 20 -0.50 -10.66 -4.50
CA SER A 20 0.57 -11.46 -5.09
C SER A 20 1.72 -11.75 -4.11
N LEU A 21 1.75 -11.08 -2.97
CA LEU A 21 2.78 -11.28 -1.95
C LEU A 21 2.39 -12.39 -0.99
N SER A 22 3.38 -13.19 -0.61
CA SER A 22 3.23 -14.14 0.50
C SER A 22 2.77 -13.41 1.77
N PRO A 23 1.84 -13.99 2.55
CA PRO A 23 1.44 -13.42 3.83
C PRO A 23 2.57 -13.33 4.86
N TYR A 24 3.65 -14.10 4.65
CA TYR A 24 4.85 -14.07 5.48
C TYR A 24 5.86 -13.01 5.04
N ASP A 25 5.66 -12.36 3.89
CA ASP A 25 6.53 -11.25 3.43
C ASP A 25 6.14 -9.94 4.13
N THR A 26 6.33 -9.94 5.45
CA THR A 26 5.98 -8.80 6.32
C THR A 26 6.77 -7.55 5.93
N GLY A 27 7.98 -7.71 5.37
CA GLY A 27 8.83 -6.62 4.91
C GLY A 27 8.17 -5.85 3.76
N ALA A 28 7.87 -6.52 2.64
CA ALA A 28 7.25 -5.86 1.49
C ALA A 28 5.86 -5.30 1.85
N ARG A 29 5.04 -6.06 2.59
CA ARG A 29 3.70 -5.61 3.02
C ARG A 29 3.76 -4.35 3.89
N THR A 30 4.70 -4.28 4.82
CA THR A 30 4.89 -3.09 5.68
C THR A 30 5.38 -1.89 4.88
N TYR A 31 6.29 -2.11 3.92
CA TYR A 31 6.79 -1.06 3.06
C TYR A 31 5.68 -0.45 2.19
N VAL A 32 4.91 -1.30 1.51
CA VAL A 32 3.75 -0.88 0.70
C VAL A 32 2.73 -0.13 1.55
N ALA A 33 2.37 -0.67 2.72
CA ALA A 33 1.44 -0.01 3.63
C ALA A 33 1.93 1.39 4.05
N SER A 34 3.23 1.54 4.32
CA SER A 34 3.82 2.82 4.69
C SER A 34 3.76 3.86 3.57
N LYS A 35 3.99 3.43 2.31
CA LYS A 35 3.95 4.32 1.14
C LYS A 35 2.52 4.77 0.81
N ILE A 36 1.56 3.85 0.88
CA ILE A 36 0.13 4.15 0.71
C ILE A 36 -0.36 5.10 1.81
N LEU A 37 0.04 4.85 3.07
CA LEU A 37 -0.31 5.70 4.20
C LEU A 37 0.29 7.10 4.08
N GLU A 38 1.56 7.21 3.67
CA GLU A 38 2.21 8.51 3.44
C GLU A 38 1.46 9.33 2.37
N ALA A 39 1.10 8.71 1.25
CA ALA A 39 0.33 9.36 0.20
C ALA A 39 -1.03 9.85 0.71
N ALA A 40 -1.73 9.03 1.50
CA ALA A 40 -3.00 9.41 2.10
C ALA A 40 -2.87 10.57 3.09
N ILE A 41 -1.82 10.58 3.92
CA ILE A 41 -1.51 11.68 4.83
C ILE A 41 -1.22 12.98 4.06
N ARG A 42 -0.62 12.88 2.87
CA ARG A 42 -0.36 14.01 1.97
C ARG A 42 -1.61 14.50 1.21
N GLY A 43 -2.76 13.84 1.40
CA GLY A 43 -4.04 14.24 0.82
C GLY A 43 -4.45 13.44 -0.42
N GLU A 44 -3.70 12.41 -0.82
CA GLU A 44 -4.15 11.50 -1.87
C GLU A 44 -5.33 10.66 -1.37
N THR A 45 -6.43 10.69 -2.11
CA THR A 45 -7.67 9.99 -1.73
C THR A 45 -8.23 9.16 -2.87
N MET A 46 -7.68 9.30 -4.08
CA MET A 46 -8.14 8.53 -5.24
C MET A 46 -7.65 7.08 -5.11
N PRO A 47 -8.56 6.09 -5.12
CA PRO A 47 -8.19 4.68 -4.95
C PRO A 47 -7.17 4.21 -5.99
N ASP A 48 -7.35 4.58 -7.25
CA ASP A 48 -6.46 4.19 -8.35
C ASP A 48 -5.03 4.74 -8.17
N ARG A 49 -4.89 5.97 -7.64
CA ARG A 49 -3.57 6.54 -7.35
C ARG A 49 -2.87 5.84 -6.21
N LEU A 50 -3.59 5.56 -5.13
CA LEU A 50 -3.05 4.82 -3.98
C LEU A 50 -2.63 3.39 -4.39
N LYS A 51 -3.41 2.72 -5.26
CA LYS A 51 -3.03 1.43 -5.86
C LYS A 51 -1.77 1.52 -6.69
N GLN A 52 -1.66 2.55 -7.52
CA GLN A 52 -0.47 2.77 -8.36
C GLN A 52 0.77 2.95 -7.48
N ILE A 53 0.69 3.82 -6.47
CA ILE A 53 1.78 4.06 -5.51
C ILE A 53 2.19 2.76 -4.80
N GLY A 54 1.23 1.93 -4.40
CA GLY A 54 1.52 0.62 -3.82
C GLY A 54 2.25 -0.33 -4.77
N ARG A 55 1.87 -0.37 -6.05
CA ARG A 55 2.53 -1.18 -7.09
C ARG A 55 3.92 -0.67 -7.45
N GLU A 56 4.09 0.65 -7.46
CA GLU A 56 5.40 1.31 -7.63
C GLU A 56 6.32 0.93 -6.45
N ALA A 57 5.81 0.97 -5.21
CA ALA A 57 6.56 0.56 -4.02
C ALA A 57 7.05 -0.90 -4.08
N LEU A 58 6.25 -1.81 -4.65
CA LEU A 58 6.69 -3.20 -4.91
C LEU A 58 7.83 -3.27 -5.93
N SER A 59 7.78 -2.41 -6.95
CA SER A 59 8.80 -2.36 -8.01
C SER A 59 10.10 -1.69 -7.55
N GLU A 60 10.03 -0.73 -6.63
CA GLU A 60 11.16 -0.02 -6.03
C GLU A 60 11.82 -0.79 -4.87
N GLY A 61 11.12 -1.75 -4.27
CA GLY A 61 11.65 -2.60 -3.22
C GLY A 61 12.84 -3.47 -3.69
N PRO A 62 13.60 -4.05 -2.75
CA PRO A 62 14.62 -5.04 -3.04
C PRO A 62 14.14 -6.09 -4.04
N THR A 63 15.02 -6.44 -4.98
CA THR A 63 14.75 -7.47 -5.99
C THR A 63 14.35 -8.82 -5.42
N MET A 64 14.64 -9.08 -4.13
CA MET A 64 14.23 -10.29 -3.42
C MET A 64 12.73 -10.36 -3.10
N TRP A 65 11.98 -9.26 -3.20
CA TRP A 65 10.52 -9.22 -2.99
C TRP A 65 9.71 -9.35 -4.29
N ARG A 66 10.40 -9.44 -5.43
CA ARG A 66 9.82 -9.51 -6.77
C ARG A 66 9.45 -10.93 -7.16
#